data_AF-A0A1F9KF88-F1
#
_entry.id   AF-A0A1F9KF88-F1
#
_cell.length_a   1.000
_cell.length_b   1.000
_cell.length_c   1.000
_cell.angle_alpha   90.00
_cell.angle_beta   90.00
_cell.angle_gamma   90.00
#
_symmetry.space_group_name_H-M   'P 1'
#
loop_
_entity.id
_entity.type
_entity.pdbx_description
1 polymer ?
#
loop_
_entity_poly.entity_id
_entity_poly.type
_entity_poly.pdbx_seq_one_letter_code
_entity_poly.pdbx_strand_id
1 'polypeptide(L)' 'MGYGEFLDGLEATGVAKGKIKTFLQTDPDGKGSIQDQVTAEMASELMKVMGLKGNQSPQDVKRIRKMVEKQSR' A
#
# COMPACT_ATOMS: atom_id res chain seq x y z
N MET A 1 -1.50 13.31 1.09
CA MET A 1 -1.24 12.43 2.24
C MET A 1 -0.23 11.38 1.83
N GLY A 2 0.91 11.34 2.51
CA GLY A 2 2.01 10.40 2.22
C GLY A 2 1.92 9.11 3.05
N TYR A 3 2.60 8.06 2.61
CA TYR A 3 2.73 6.80 3.37
C TYR A 3 3.30 7.02 4.78
N GLY A 4 4.17 8.02 4.97
CA GLY A 4 4.67 8.42 6.29
C GLY A 4 3.58 8.94 7.22
N GLU A 5 2.71 9.83 6.75
CA GLU A 5 1.61 10.39 7.55
C GLU A 5 0.59 9.33 7.95
N PHE A 6 0.35 8.33 7.08
CA PHE A 6 -0.48 7.17 7.40
C PHE A 6 0.12 6.34 8.55
N LEU A 7 1.44 6.10 8.54
CA LEU A 7 2.12 5.39 9.62
C LEU A 7 2.12 6.17 10.93
N ASP A 8 2.27 7.50 10.85
CA ASP A 8 2.25 8.37 12.02
C ASP A 8 0.84 8.41 12.67
N GLY A 9 -0.21 8.36 11.84
CA GLY A 9 -1.59 8.21 12.33
C GLY A 9 -1.84 6.88 13.05
N LEU A 10 -1.21 5.80 12.61
CA LEU A 10 -1.28 4.49 13.29
C LEU A 10 -0.43 4.45 14.56
N GLU A 11 0.71 5.14 14.59
CA GLU A 11 1.55 5.28 15.79
C GLU A 11 0.81 6.01 16.93
N ALA A 12 -0.07 6.97 16.60
CA ALA A 12 -0.93 7.65 17.56
C ALA A 12 -1.92 6.72 18.31
N THR A 13 -2.11 5.49 17.84
CA THR A 13 -2.94 4.47 18.53
C THR A 13 -2.20 3.73 19.65
N GLY A 14 -0.93 4.06 19.89
CA GLY A 14 -0.08 3.43 20.91
C GLY A 14 0.61 2.14 20.44
N VAL A 15 0.44 1.76 19.18
CA VAL A 15 1.16 0.62 18.58
C VAL A 15 2.53 1.08 18.09
N ALA A 16 3.58 0.36 18.49
CA ALA A 16 4.94 0.66 18.06
C ALA A 16 5.09 0.64 16.53
N LYS A 17 5.68 1.71 15.97
CA LYS A 17 5.92 1.90 14.53
C LYS A 17 6.56 0.69 13.84
N GLY A 18 7.51 0.03 14.52
CA GLY A 18 8.16 -1.17 14.01
C GLY A 18 7.18 -2.33 13.77
N LYS A 19 6.22 -2.54 14.67
CA LYS A 19 5.19 -3.58 14.53
C LYS A 19 4.22 -3.27 13.39
N ILE A 20 3.82 -2.00 13.28
CA ILE A 20 2.96 -1.51 12.18
C ILE A 20 3.64 -1.77 10.83
N LYS A 21 4.93 -1.42 10.72
CA LYS A 21 5.70 -1.64 9.49
C LYS A 21 5.81 -3.13 9.15
N THR A 22 6.10 -3.99 10.11
CA THR A 22 6.16 -5.44 9.89
C THR A 22 4.82 -5.99 9.41
N PHE A 23 3.72 -5.57 10.04
CA PHE A 23 2.37 -5.95 9.63
C PHE A 23 2.09 -5.54 8.18
N LEU A 24 2.33 -4.27 7.84
CA LEU A 24 2.07 -3.74 6.50
C LEU A 24 2.91 -4.41 5.42
N GLN A 25 4.13 -4.86 5.74
CA GLN A 25 5.02 -5.55 4.82
C GLN A 25 4.74 -7.06 4.69
N THR A 26 3.91 -7.62 5.57
CA THR A 26 3.59 -9.05 5.55
C THR A 26 2.75 -9.38 4.31
N ASP A 27 3.10 -10.47 3.61
CA ASP A 27 2.39 -11.00 2.44
C ASP A 27 1.86 -12.41 2.76
N PRO A 28 0.78 -12.51 3.57
CA PRO A 28 0.33 -13.79 4.11
C PRO A 28 -0.21 -14.73 3.02
N ASP A 29 -0.83 -14.17 1.98
CA ASP A 29 -1.48 -14.93 0.89
C ASP A 29 -0.62 -15.05 -0.37
N GLY A 30 0.58 -14.46 -0.38
CA GLY A 30 1.49 -14.41 -1.54
C GLY A 30 1.03 -13.49 -2.68
N LYS A 31 -0.08 -12.76 -2.50
CA LYS A 31 -0.70 -11.91 -3.53
C LYS A 31 -0.28 -10.44 -3.44
N GLY A 32 0.54 -10.07 -2.46
CA GLY A 32 0.86 -8.69 -2.16
C GLY A 32 0.79 -8.45 -0.67
N SER A 33 1.72 -7.62 -0.20
CA SER A 33 1.76 -7.21 1.19
C SER A 33 0.47 -6.48 1.57
N ILE A 34 0.15 -6.40 2.87
CA ILE A 34 -1.01 -5.63 3.33
C ILE A 34 -0.98 -4.19 2.81
N GLN A 35 0.21 -3.58 2.72
CA GLN A 35 0.40 -2.29 2.08
C GLN A 35 -0.04 -2.28 0.60
N ASP A 36 0.31 -3.32 -0.17
CA ASP A 36 -0.09 -3.43 -1.58
C ASP A 36 -1.61 -3.55 -1.72
N GLN A 37 -2.26 -4.24 -0.77
CA GLN A 37 -3.71 -4.43 -0.76
C GLN A 37 -4.44 -3.11 -0.50
N VAL A 38 -4.07 -2.41 0.58
CA VAL A 38 -4.67 -1.10 0.93
C VAL A 38 -4.42 -0.09 -0.19
N THR A 39 -3.23 -0.10 -0.79
CA THR A 39 -2.89 0.79 -1.91
C THR A 39 -3.73 0.49 -3.15
N ALA A 40 -3.95 -0.78 -3.48
CA ALA A 40 -4.80 -1.19 -4.60
C ALA A 40 -6.25 -0.74 -4.42
N GLU A 41 -6.79 -0.87 -3.20
CA GLU A 41 -8.13 -0.41 -2.87
C GLU A 41 -8.26 1.11 -2.98
N MET A 42 -7.35 1.87 -2.35
CA MET A 42 -7.33 3.33 -2.44
C MET A 42 -7.20 3.82 -3.89
N ALA A 43 -6.32 3.21 -4.69
CA ALA A 43 -6.15 3.57 -6.09
C ALA A 43 -7.41 3.26 -6.92
N SER A 44 -8.10 2.15 -6.63
CA SER A 44 -9.36 1.78 -7.29
C SER A 44 -10.47 2.78 -6.97
N GLU A 45 -10.59 3.21 -5.71
CA GLU A 45 -11.57 4.23 -5.32
C GLU A 45 -11.27 5.59 -5.96
N LEU A 46 -10.00 5.99 -6.04
CA LEU A 46 -9.62 7.22 -6.76
C LEU A 46 -9.99 7.16 -8.24
N MET A 47 -9.71 6.04 -8.92
CA MET A 47 -10.10 5.85 -10.33
C MET A 47 -11.61 5.96 -10.52
N LYS A 48 -12.38 5.36 -9.61
CA LYS A 48 -13.84 5.43 -9.62
C LYS A 48 -14.35 6.86 -9.45
N VAL A 49 -13.78 7.63 -8.52
CA VAL A 49 -14.12 9.06 -8.33
C VAL A 49 -13.75 9.89 -9.56
N MET A 50 -12.67 9.54 -10.25
CA MET A 50 -12.23 10.19 -11.48
C MET A 50 -13.02 9.75 -12.74
N GLY A 51 -13.99 8.84 -12.61
CA GLY A 51 -14.74 8.29 -13.74
C GLY A 51 -13.93 7.36 -14.65
N LEU A 52 -12.74 6.95 -14.21
CA LEU A 52 -11.90 5.99 -14.94
C LEU A 52 -12.40 4.57 -14.68
N LYS A 53 -12.62 3.82 -15.77
CA LYS A 53 -12.95 2.39 -15.66
C LYS A 53 -11.69 1.59 -15.36
N GLY A 54 -11.66 0.91 -14.23
CA GLY A 54 -10.60 -0.02 -13.87
C GLY A 54 -10.59 -0.35 -12.38
N ASN A 55 -9.92 -1.44 -12.03
CA ASN A 55 -9.50 -1.73 -10.67
C ASN A 55 -7.97 -1.92 -10.66
N GLN A 56 -7.34 -1.60 -9.54
CA GLN A 56 -5.97 -2.01 -9.27
C GLN A 56 -5.99 -3.31 -8.48
N SER A 57 -5.14 -4.27 -8.84
CA SER A 57 -4.92 -5.45 -8.03
C SER A 57 -3.70 -5.27 -7.11
N PRO A 58 -3.67 -5.92 -5.93
CA PRO A 58 -2.49 -5.89 -5.06
C PRO A 58 -1.22 -6.40 -5.75
N GLN A 59 -1.37 -7.33 -6.70
CA GLN A 59 -0.26 -7.89 -7.46
C GLN A 59 0.33 -6.89 -8.47
N ASP A 60 -0.52 -6.10 -9.11
CA ASP A 60 -0.08 -5.03 -10.03
C ASP A 60 0.62 -3.93 -9.24
N VAL A 61 0.07 -3.54 -8.09
CA VAL A 61 0.71 -2.59 -7.17
C VAL A 61 2.08 -3.09 -6.71
N LYS A 62 2.18 -4.36 -6.29
CA LYS A 62 3.46 -4.99 -5.92
C LYS A 62 4.48 -4.92 -7.06
N ARG A 63 4.05 -5.16 -8.30
CA ARG A 63 4.91 -5.05 -9.50
C ARG A 63 5.39 -3.62 -9.71
N ILE A 64 4.48 -2.64 -9.68
CA ILE A 64 4.81 -1.21 -9.82
C ILE A 64 5.80 -0.76 -8.75
N ARG A 65 5.55 -1.08 -7.47
CA ARG A 65 6.45 -0.75 -6.35
C ARG A 65 7.86 -1.28 -6.61
N LYS A 66 7.99 -2.55 -6.98
CA LYS A 66 9.31 -3.17 -7.28
C LYS A 66 10.01 -2.50 -8.47
N MET A 67 9.27 -2.07 -9.49
CA MET A 67 9.85 -1.35 -10.64
C MET A 67 10.40 0.01 -10.22
N VAL A 68 9.65 0.77 -9.42
CA VAL A 68 10.08 2.07 -8.88
C VAL A 68 11.30 1.94 -7.96
N GLU A 69 11.31 0.94 -7.08
CA GLU A 69 12.47 0.63 -6.23
C GLU A 69 13.71 0.27 -7.04
N LYS A 70 13.55 -0.50 -8.13
CA LYS A 70 14.66 -0.87 -9.02
C LYS A 70 15.22 0.32 -9.78
N GLN A 71 14.39 1.29 -10.14
CA GLN A 71 14.81 2.52 -10.84
C GLN A 71 15.46 3.56 -9.91
N SER A 72 15.21 3.45 -8.60
CA SER A 72 15.77 4.36 -7.58
C SER A 72 17.13 3.90 -7.04
N ARG A 73 17.71 2.83 -7.60
CA ARG A 73 19.04 2.28 -7.32
C ARG A 73 19.94 2.44 -8.53
#